data_AF-A0A4S8X491-F1
#
_entry.id   AF-A0A4S8X491-F1
#
_cell.length_a   1.000
_cell.length_b   1.000
_cell.length_c   1.000
_cell.angle_alpha   90.00
_cell.angle_beta   90.00
_cell.angle_gamma   90.00
#
_symmetry.space_group_name_H-M   'P 1'
#
loop_
_entity.id
_entity.type
_entity.pdbx_description
1 polymer ?
#
loop_
_entity_poly.entity_id
_entity_poly.type
_entity_poly.pdbx_seq_one_letter_code
_entity_poly.pdbx_strand_id
1 'polypeptide(L)'
;MAAPTTAPTPKLTPAFCFNQTALRDFLRISRSAVDDTISQNLNALLSPSTSGFDPTSTSRSLPRPTGRRTIPAPACDSFKQNVLFPSWQARSDILAYCGGVATSPDPDDPDHILREVEDIRARERVVNERLDPYSGRYFPREVRTEALASLVRSELMVEGIVRSRTWGMVRERCADDEVDGEKALDKWRQDQKTSTTLGLLS
;
A
#
# COMPACT_ATOMS: atom_id res chain seq x y z
N MET A 1 -5.10 -35.40 12.25
CA MET A 1 -4.12 -34.31 12.02
C MET A 1 -4.24 -33.89 10.57
N ALA A 2 -4.82 -32.72 10.28
CA ALA A 2 -4.93 -32.21 8.93
C ALA A 2 -3.61 -31.53 8.54
N ALA A 3 -3.03 -31.93 7.41
CA ALA A 3 -1.84 -31.29 6.87
C ALA A 3 -2.15 -29.84 6.49
N PRO A 4 -1.25 -28.87 6.75
CA PRO A 4 -1.44 -27.50 6.32
C PRO A 4 -1.48 -27.45 4.80
N THR A 5 -2.65 -27.11 4.26
CA THR A 5 -2.85 -26.90 2.82
C THR A 5 -2.07 -25.64 2.45
N THR A 6 -0.89 -25.81 1.84
CA THR A 6 -0.10 -24.70 1.31
C THR A 6 -0.82 -24.18 0.08
N ALA A 7 -1.76 -23.26 0.27
CA ALA A 7 -2.43 -22.59 -0.84
C ALA A 7 -1.36 -21.88 -1.70
N PRO A 8 -1.35 -22.06 -3.03
CA PRO A 8 -0.40 -21.39 -3.89
C PRO A 8 -0.54 -19.87 -3.72
N THR A 9 0.58 -19.18 -3.52
CA THR A 9 0.58 -17.72 -3.41
C THR A 9 0.00 -17.14 -4.70
N PRO A 10 -1.02 -16.26 -4.60
CA PRO A 10 -1.65 -15.68 -5.78
C PRO A 10 -0.60 -14.86 -6.54
N LYS A 11 -0.32 -15.24 -7.78
CA LYS A 11 0.60 -14.51 -8.65
C LYS A 11 -0.10 -13.28 -9.21
N LEU A 12 0.61 -12.15 -9.25
CA LEU A 12 0.10 -10.93 -9.87
C LEU A 12 -0.07 -11.14 -11.37
N THR A 13 -1.21 -10.69 -11.92
CA THR A 13 -1.55 -10.78 -13.34
C THR A 13 -1.99 -9.42 -13.86
N PRO A 14 -1.84 -9.13 -15.17
CA PRO A 14 -2.32 -7.86 -15.74
C PRO A 14 -3.84 -7.67 -15.56
N ALA A 15 -4.60 -8.77 -15.62
CA ALA A 15 -6.04 -8.77 -15.40
C ALA A 15 -6.43 -8.20 -14.02
N PHE A 16 -5.63 -8.45 -12.99
CA PHE A 16 -5.84 -7.84 -11.67
C PHE A 16 -5.68 -6.32 -11.71
N CYS A 17 -4.64 -5.81 -12.39
CA CYS A 17 -4.40 -4.37 -12.48
C CYS A 17 -5.51 -3.63 -13.23
N PHE A 18 -6.03 -4.21 -14.31
CA PHE A 18 -7.14 -3.62 -15.07
C PHE A 18 -8.48 -3.69 -14.34
N ASN A 19 -8.63 -4.57 -13.35
CA ASN A 19 -9.74 -4.51 -12.41
C ASN A 19 -9.47 -3.44 -11.34
N GLN A 20 -9.75 -2.18 -11.69
CA GLN A 20 -9.48 -1.03 -10.81
C GLN A 20 -10.18 -1.15 -9.44
N THR A 21 -11.36 -1.75 -9.39
CA THR A 21 -12.08 -1.99 -8.13
C THR A 21 -11.30 -2.95 -7.23
N ALA A 22 -10.87 -4.10 -7.77
CA ALA A 22 -10.08 -5.07 -7.03
C ALA A 22 -8.74 -4.49 -6.56
N LEU A 23 -8.07 -3.69 -7.39
CA LEU A 23 -6.82 -3.01 -7.02
C LEU A 23 -7.03 -2.03 -5.86
N ARG A 24 -8.04 -1.15 -5.96
CA ARG A 24 -8.36 -0.19 -4.89
C ARG A 24 -8.79 -0.89 -3.60
N ASP A 25 -9.59 -1.95 -3.71
CA ASP A 25 -10.05 -2.72 -2.56
C ASP A 25 -8.89 -3.42 -1.84
N PHE A 26 -7.97 -4.03 -2.59
CA PHE A 26 -6.75 -4.60 -2.00
C PHE A 26 -5.98 -3.55 -1.19
N LEU A 27 -5.71 -2.39 -1.79
CA LEU A 27 -4.95 -1.32 -1.13
C LEU A 27 -5.68 -0.79 0.11
N ARG A 28 -6.99 -0.57 0.00
CA ARG A 28 -7.84 -0.15 1.13
C ARG A 28 -7.81 -1.15 2.27
N ILE A 29 -8.00 -2.44 1.97
CA ILE A 29 -8.02 -3.50 3.00
C ILE A 29 -6.64 -3.61 3.66
N SER A 30 -5.56 -3.64 2.87
CA SER A 30 -4.19 -3.71 3.39
C SER A 30 -3.86 -2.53 4.31
N ARG A 31 -4.25 -1.30 3.95
CA ARG A 31 -4.08 -0.10 4.79
C ARG A 31 -4.91 -0.19 6.06
N SER A 32 -6.16 -0.63 5.96
CA SER A 32 -7.05 -0.75 7.13
C SER A 32 -6.54 -1.77 8.17
N ALA A 33 -5.90 -2.84 7.70
CA ALA A 33 -5.37 -3.91 8.56
C ALA A 33 -4.13 -3.49 9.37
N VAL A 34 -3.35 -2.50 8.90
CA VAL A 34 -2.07 -2.13 9.52
C VAL A 34 -2.00 -0.64 9.86
N ASP A 35 -2.18 0.22 8.85
CA ASP A 35 -1.90 1.65 8.92
C ASP A 35 -3.04 2.44 9.59
N ASP A 36 -4.30 2.23 9.18
CA ASP A 36 -5.43 2.96 9.78
C ASP A 36 -5.64 2.55 11.25
N THR A 37 -5.27 1.32 11.58
CA THR A 37 -5.34 0.73 12.92
C THR A 37 -4.00 0.80 13.66
N ILE A 38 -3.01 1.55 13.18
CA ILE A 38 -1.64 1.56 13.74
C ILE A 38 -1.62 1.88 15.24
N SER A 39 -2.45 2.81 15.71
CA SER A 39 -2.54 3.13 17.14
C SER A 39 -2.99 1.92 17.97
N GLN A 40 -3.92 1.12 17.45
CA GLN A 40 -4.40 -0.10 18.11
C GLN A 40 -3.32 -1.18 18.08
N ASN A 41 -2.68 -1.40 16.93
CA ASN A 41 -1.55 -2.32 16.78
C ASN A 41 -0.43 -2.00 17.77
N LEU A 42 -0.02 -0.73 17.87
CA LEU A 42 1.01 -0.29 18.81
C LEU A 42 0.58 -0.42 20.27
N ASN A 43 -0.67 -0.12 20.61
CA ASN A 43 -1.18 -0.28 21.98
C ASN A 43 -1.25 -1.77 22.39
N ALA A 44 -1.51 -2.68 21.45
CA ALA A 44 -1.52 -4.12 21.72
C ALA A 44 -0.14 -4.65 22.13
N LEU A 45 0.94 -4.02 21.65
CA LEU A 45 2.32 -4.35 22.05
C LEU A 45 2.63 -4.01 23.51
N LEU A 46 1.82 -3.16 24.15
CA LEU A 46 1.96 -2.78 25.57
C LEU A 46 1.24 -3.75 26.52
N SER A 47 0.66 -4.85 26.02
CA SER A 47 -0.14 -5.76 26.86
C SER A 47 0.68 -6.24 28.07
N PRO A 48 0.21 -5.98 29.30
CA PRO A 48 0.91 -6.39 30.52
C PRO A 48 0.89 -7.90 30.77
N SER A 49 0.29 -8.71 29.89
CA SER A 49 0.18 -10.17 30.06
C SER A 49 1.54 -10.90 30.11
N THR A 50 2.63 -10.27 29.69
CA THR A 50 4.00 -10.79 29.89
C THR A 50 4.53 -10.56 31.30
N SER A 51 4.05 -9.55 32.02
CA SER A 51 4.28 -9.40 33.46
C SER A 51 3.13 -10.08 34.20
N GLY A 52 3.39 -11.19 34.89
CA GLY A 52 2.36 -11.88 35.68
C GLY A 52 1.59 -10.93 36.61
N PHE A 53 0.33 -11.27 36.90
CA PHE A 53 -0.48 -10.49 37.84
C PHE A 53 0.18 -10.46 39.21
N ASP A 54 0.64 -9.28 39.64
CA ASP A 54 1.16 -9.05 40.98
C ASP A 54 0.02 -8.56 41.88
N PRO A 55 -0.46 -9.35 42.86
CA PRO A 55 -1.53 -8.94 43.77
C PRO A 55 -1.17 -7.72 44.63
N THR A 56 0.10 -7.33 44.71
CA THR A 56 0.52 -6.10 45.41
C THR A 56 0.30 -4.84 44.57
N SER A 57 0.12 -4.97 43.26
CA SER A 57 -0.08 -3.84 42.33
C SER A 57 -1.45 -3.15 42.46
N THR A 58 -2.44 -3.78 43.10
CA THR A 58 -3.75 -3.19 43.41
C THR A 58 -3.76 -2.35 44.69
N SER A 59 -2.75 -2.51 45.55
CA SER A 59 -2.65 -1.80 46.83
C SER A 59 -2.07 -0.38 46.72
N ARG A 60 -1.49 -0.04 45.56
CA ARG A 60 -0.92 1.28 45.29
C ARG A 60 -1.59 1.90 44.07
N SER A 61 -2.39 2.93 44.29
CA SER A 61 -2.81 3.85 43.23
C SER A 61 -1.56 4.63 42.78
N LEU A 62 -0.78 4.03 41.88
CA LEU A 62 0.30 4.74 41.22
C LEU A 62 -0.33 5.82 40.32
N PRO A 63 0.11 7.08 40.42
CA PRO A 63 -0.38 8.12 39.53
C PRO A 63 -0.21 7.68 38.08
N ARG A 64 -1.26 7.84 37.27
CA ARG A 64 -1.25 7.48 35.85
C ARG A 64 -0.04 8.16 35.22
N PRO A 65 0.87 7.42 34.55
CA PRO A 65 2.07 8.01 33.98
C PRO A 65 1.66 9.15 33.04
N THR A 66 2.14 10.35 33.33
CA THR A 66 1.94 11.56 32.54
C THR A 66 2.86 11.49 31.33
N GLY A 67 2.46 10.71 30.32
CA GLY A 67 3.22 10.53 29.08
C GLY A 67 2.73 9.32 28.28
N ARG A 68 3.01 9.30 26.96
CA ARG A 68 2.80 8.11 26.14
C ARG A 68 3.84 7.07 26.58
N ARG A 69 3.38 5.88 26.99
CA ARG A 69 4.29 4.76 27.33
C ARG A 69 5.06 4.35 26.09
N THR A 70 6.38 4.40 26.18
CA THR A 70 7.28 3.83 25.18
C THR A 70 7.12 2.32 25.14
N ILE A 71 7.07 1.76 23.95
CA ILE A 71 6.97 0.31 23.73
C ILE A 71 8.39 -0.29 23.86
N PRO A 72 8.56 -1.47 24.47
CA PRO A 72 9.86 -2.13 24.51
C PRO A 72 10.43 -2.34 23.10
N ALA A 73 11.72 -1.99 22.92
CA ALA A 73 12.44 -2.15 21.65
C ALA A 73 12.20 -3.50 20.94
N PRO A 74 12.31 -4.68 21.58
CA PRO A 74 12.13 -5.96 20.89
C PRO A 74 10.71 -6.16 20.35
N ALA A 75 9.69 -5.61 21.02
CA ALA A 75 8.30 -5.69 20.56
C ALA A 75 8.10 -4.81 19.32
N CYS A 76 8.67 -3.61 19.32
CA CYS A 76 8.67 -2.72 18.17
C CYS A 76 9.42 -3.29 16.97
N ASP A 77 10.60 -3.87 17.19
CA ASP A 77 11.39 -4.46 16.12
C ASP A 77 10.67 -5.67 15.50
N SER A 78 10.08 -6.53 16.33
CA SER A 78 9.25 -7.63 15.83
C SER A 78 8.06 -7.14 15.01
N PHE A 79 7.34 -6.12 15.48
CA PHE A 79 6.22 -5.54 14.73
C PHE A 79 6.68 -4.93 13.40
N LYS A 80 7.79 -4.17 13.39
CA LYS A 80 8.36 -3.58 12.18
C LYS A 80 8.73 -4.66 11.16
N GLN A 81 9.50 -5.66 11.59
CA GLN A 81 10.04 -6.69 10.70
C GLN A 81 9.00 -7.68 10.19
N ASN A 82 8.02 -8.05 11.01
CA ASN A 82 7.08 -9.13 10.70
C ASN A 82 5.71 -8.64 10.21
N VAL A 83 5.34 -7.38 10.45
CA VAL A 83 4.00 -6.86 10.13
C VAL A 83 4.09 -5.61 9.26
N LEU A 84 4.74 -4.55 9.74
CA LEU A 84 4.70 -3.24 9.09
C LEU A 84 5.39 -3.26 7.73
N PHE A 85 6.69 -3.60 7.71
CA PHE A 85 7.47 -3.57 6.47
C PHE A 85 7.02 -4.61 5.44
N PRO A 86 6.66 -5.86 5.81
CA PRO A 86 6.07 -6.79 4.85
C PRO A 86 4.78 -6.27 4.22
N SER A 87 3.89 -5.62 4.99
CA SER A 87 2.65 -5.04 4.46
C SER A 87 2.93 -3.89 3.48
N TRP A 88 3.84 -2.98 3.84
CA TRP A 88 4.28 -1.90 2.96
C TRP A 88 4.95 -2.43 1.69
N GLN A 89 5.75 -3.49 1.81
CA GLN A 89 6.40 -4.13 0.67
C GLN A 89 5.37 -4.73 -0.28
N ALA A 90 4.40 -5.49 0.23
CA ALA A 90 3.36 -6.10 -0.59
C ALA A 90 2.58 -5.05 -1.40
N ARG A 91 2.25 -3.89 -0.81
CA ARG A 91 1.61 -2.78 -1.54
C ARG A 91 2.55 -2.15 -2.57
N SER A 92 3.83 -1.99 -2.24
CA SER A 92 4.85 -1.48 -3.18
C SER A 92 4.96 -2.37 -4.41
N ASP A 93 5.02 -3.69 -4.21
CA ASP A 93 5.17 -4.67 -5.28
C ASP A 93 3.99 -4.63 -6.25
N ILE A 94 2.77 -4.52 -5.72
CA ILE A 94 1.56 -4.41 -6.55
C ILE A 94 1.54 -3.09 -7.33
N LEU A 95 1.84 -1.96 -6.69
CA LEU A 95 1.86 -0.67 -7.37
C LEU A 95 2.95 -0.61 -8.44
N ALA A 96 4.14 -1.18 -8.17
CA ALA A 96 5.22 -1.28 -9.13
C ALA A 96 4.84 -2.18 -10.32
N TYR A 97 4.26 -3.34 -10.04
CA TYR A 97 3.79 -4.26 -11.08
C TYR A 97 2.71 -3.61 -11.97
N CYS A 98 1.68 -3.02 -11.37
CA CYS A 98 0.62 -2.35 -12.13
C CYS A 98 1.12 -1.10 -12.86
N GLY A 99 2.14 -0.41 -12.35
CA GLY A 99 2.83 0.66 -13.09
C GLY A 99 3.54 0.15 -14.36
N GLY A 100 4.17 -1.03 -14.30
CA GLY A 100 4.72 -1.70 -15.47
C GLY A 100 3.65 -2.10 -16.49
N VAL A 101 2.53 -2.65 -16.02
CA VAL A 101 1.37 -2.99 -16.88
C VAL A 101 0.80 -1.74 -17.55
N ALA A 102 0.68 -0.63 -16.81
CA ALA A 102 0.14 0.63 -17.34
C ALA A 102 0.97 1.27 -18.45
N THR A 103 2.26 0.91 -18.56
CA THR A 103 3.16 1.43 -19.61
C THR A 103 3.39 0.43 -20.75
N SER A 104 2.81 -0.76 -20.65
CA SER A 104 2.92 -1.81 -21.66
C SER A 104 1.77 -1.72 -22.68
N PRO A 105 1.98 -2.14 -23.96
CA PRO A 105 0.91 -2.25 -24.93
C PRO A 105 -0.20 -3.20 -24.44
N ASP A 106 -1.45 -2.82 -24.63
CA ASP A 106 -2.64 -3.61 -24.24
C ASP A 106 -3.40 -4.06 -25.51
N PRO A 107 -3.03 -5.21 -26.12
CA PRO A 107 -3.68 -5.70 -27.32
C PRO A 107 -5.12 -6.18 -27.07
N ASP A 108 -5.48 -6.43 -25.81
CA ASP A 108 -6.79 -6.94 -25.40
C ASP A 108 -7.71 -5.82 -24.87
N ASP A 109 -7.46 -4.56 -25.25
CA ASP A 109 -8.32 -3.41 -24.91
C ASP A 109 -9.69 -3.56 -25.62
N PRO A 110 -10.80 -3.83 -24.89
CA PRO A 110 -12.10 -4.05 -25.50
C PRO A 110 -12.65 -2.79 -26.19
N ASP A 111 -12.19 -1.62 -25.77
CA ASP A 111 -12.67 -0.33 -26.27
C ASP A 111 -11.84 0.19 -27.44
N HIS A 112 -10.79 -0.53 -27.87
CA HIS A 112 -9.89 -0.09 -28.94
C HIS A 112 -10.64 0.26 -30.23
N ILE A 113 -11.49 -0.64 -30.72
CA ILE A 113 -12.27 -0.45 -31.95
C ILE A 113 -13.29 0.68 -31.80
N LEU A 114 -13.97 0.76 -30.66
CA LEU A 114 -14.96 1.82 -30.41
C LEU A 114 -14.29 3.20 -30.39
N ARG A 115 -13.12 3.31 -29.76
CA ARG A 115 -12.32 4.54 -29.71
C ARG A 115 -11.87 4.98 -31.10
N GLU A 116 -11.38 4.04 -31.91
CA GLU A 116 -10.96 4.33 -33.29
C GLU A 116 -12.11 4.84 -34.17
N VAL A 117 -13.29 4.22 -34.06
CA VAL A 117 -14.50 4.67 -34.79
C VAL A 117 -14.94 6.06 -34.33
N GLU A 118 -14.91 6.33 -33.03
CA GLU A 118 -15.24 7.65 -32.47
C GLU A 118 -14.25 8.72 -32.92
N ASP A 119 -12.95 8.41 -32.95
CA ASP A 119 -11.88 9.30 -33.41
C ASP A 119 -12.04 9.65 -34.90
N ILE A 120 -12.35 8.66 -35.74
CA ILE A 120 -12.62 8.88 -37.17
C ILE A 120 -13.83 9.81 -37.33
N ARG A 121 -14.93 9.51 -36.64
CA ARG A 121 -16.16 10.32 -36.72
C ARG A 121 -15.96 11.74 -36.21
N ALA A 122 -15.10 11.93 -35.21
CA ALA A 122 -14.74 13.24 -34.71
C ALA A 122 -13.92 14.03 -35.72
N ARG A 123 -12.97 13.38 -36.42
CA ARG A 123 -12.17 14.00 -37.50
C ARG A 123 -13.01 14.41 -38.71
N GLU A 124 -14.04 13.63 -39.04
CA GLU A 124 -14.96 13.94 -40.15
C GLU A 124 -16.00 15.02 -39.82
N ARG A 125 -16.15 15.40 -38.55
CA ARG A 125 -17.14 16.40 -38.13
C ARG A 125 -16.72 17.79 -38.60
N VAL A 126 -17.55 18.41 -39.45
CA VAL A 126 -17.44 19.83 -39.80
C VAL A 126 -18.22 20.67 -38.79
N VAL A 127 -17.51 21.55 -38.09
CA VAL A 127 -18.08 22.46 -37.08
C VAL A 127 -18.15 23.87 -37.64
N ASN A 128 -19.23 24.59 -37.35
CA ASN A 128 -19.35 26.01 -37.68
C ASN A 128 -19.25 26.83 -36.39
N GLU A 129 -18.04 27.29 -36.09
CA GLU A 129 -17.69 27.99 -34.85
C GLU A 129 -18.46 29.31 -34.68
N ARG A 130 -19.05 29.84 -35.77
CA ARG A 130 -19.86 31.07 -35.72
C ARG A 130 -21.25 30.84 -35.14
N LEU A 131 -21.80 29.63 -35.28
CA LEU A 131 -23.13 29.29 -34.79
C LEU A 131 -23.07 28.78 -33.34
N ASP A 132 -22.03 28.00 -33.00
CA ASP A 132 -21.78 27.53 -31.64
C ASP A 132 -20.26 27.31 -31.38
N PRO A 133 -19.61 28.22 -30.63
CA PRO A 133 -18.19 28.11 -30.26
C PRO A 133 -17.82 26.88 -29.42
N TYR A 134 -18.77 26.16 -28.84
CA TYR A 134 -18.51 25.00 -27.97
C TYR A 134 -18.71 23.64 -28.66
N SER A 135 -19.34 23.62 -29.83
CA SER A 135 -19.67 22.40 -30.58
C SER A 135 -18.45 21.63 -31.13
N GLY A 136 -17.27 22.26 -31.14
CA GLY A 136 -15.99 21.66 -31.58
C GLY A 136 -15.23 20.88 -30.52
N ARG A 137 -15.71 20.81 -29.27
CA ARG A 137 -15.01 20.05 -28.23
C ARG A 137 -15.23 18.55 -28.41
N TYR A 138 -14.17 17.84 -28.78
CA TYR A 138 -14.11 16.39 -28.75
C TYR A 138 -13.14 15.94 -27.65
N PHE A 139 -13.58 15.00 -26.81
CA PHE A 139 -12.76 14.36 -25.80
C PHE A 139 -12.64 12.88 -26.17
N PRO A 140 -11.47 12.43 -26.67
CA PRO A 140 -11.25 11.03 -26.95
C PRO A 140 -11.49 10.19 -25.71
N ARG A 141 -11.99 8.96 -25.89
CA ARG A 141 -12.05 8.01 -24.78
C ARG A 141 -10.64 7.65 -24.34
N GLU A 142 -10.42 7.70 -23.04
CA GLU A 142 -9.13 7.36 -22.43
C GLU A 142 -8.75 5.90 -22.75
N VAL A 143 -7.46 5.65 -23.01
CA VAL A 143 -6.95 4.29 -23.14
C VAL A 143 -6.94 3.61 -21.78
N ARG A 144 -7.32 2.32 -21.71
CA ARG A 144 -7.43 1.60 -20.42
C ARG A 144 -6.12 1.63 -19.62
N THR A 145 -4.98 1.62 -20.31
CA THR A 145 -3.63 1.76 -19.75
C THR A 145 -3.34 3.14 -19.16
N GLU A 146 -3.88 4.21 -19.75
CA GLU A 146 -3.75 5.59 -19.26
C GLU A 146 -4.62 5.80 -18.01
N ALA A 147 -5.84 5.27 -18.03
CA ALA A 147 -6.70 5.25 -16.84
C ALA A 147 -6.03 4.49 -15.68
N LEU A 148 -5.39 3.35 -15.98
CA LEU A 148 -4.59 2.60 -15.00
C LEU A 148 -3.36 3.40 -14.53
N ALA A 149 -2.63 4.07 -15.43
CA ALA A 149 -1.48 4.90 -15.08
C ALA A 149 -1.88 6.06 -14.15
N SER A 150 -3.00 6.71 -14.43
CA SER A 150 -3.58 7.76 -13.60
C SER A 150 -3.94 7.24 -12.20
N LEU A 151 -4.56 6.05 -12.13
CA LEU A 151 -4.86 5.38 -10.88
C LEU A 151 -3.59 5.06 -10.08
N VAL A 152 -2.61 4.40 -10.70
CA VAL A 152 -1.35 4.01 -10.03
C VAL A 152 -0.60 5.25 -9.49
N ARG A 153 -0.51 6.34 -10.26
CA ARG A 153 0.08 7.60 -9.79
C ARG A 153 -0.64 8.15 -8.56
N SER A 154 -1.97 8.13 -8.58
CA SER A 154 -2.79 8.58 -7.46
C SER A 154 -2.57 7.72 -6.22
N GLU A 155 -2.54 6.40 -6.38
CA GLU A 155 -2.31 5.47 -5.27
C GLU A 155 -0.89 5.53 -4.70
N LEU A 156 0.13 5.82 -5.53
CA LEU A 156 1.49 6.07 -5.07
C LEU A 156 1.57 7.33 -4.19
N MET A 157 0.86 8.40 -4.55
CA MET A 157 0.79 9.60 -3.71
C MET A 157 0.10 9.32 -2.37
N VAL A 158 -1.04 8.61 -2.40
CA VAL A 158 -1.77 8.21 -1.19
C VAL A 158 -0.88 7.33 -0.31
N GLU A 159 -0.16 6.38 -0.90
CA GLU A 159 0.73 5.48 -0.18
C GLU A 159 1.84 6.25 0.55
N GLY A 160 2.44 7.26 -0.08
CA GLY A 160 3.44 8.12 0.57
C GLY A 160 2.87 8.86 1.80
N ILE A 161 1.65 9.39 1.69
CA ILE A 161 0.98 10.07 2.82
C ILE A 161 0.70 9.08 3.96
N VAL A 162 0.16 7.90 3.63
CA VAL A 162 -0.18 6.87 4.62
C VAL A 162 1.08 6.42 5.37
N ARG A 163 2.16 6.10 4.66
CA ARG A 163 3.42 5.67 5.28
C ARG A 163 4.05 6.75 6.14
N SER A 164 4.09 8.00 5.67
CA SER A 164 4.59 9.13 6.45
C SER A 164 3.83 9.28 7.77
N ARG A 165 2.50 9.17 7.73
CA ARG A 165 1.64 9.28 8.92
C ARG A 165 1.84 8.09 9.87
N THR A 166 1.86 6.87 9.35
CA THR A 166 2.09 5.64 10.12
C THR A 166 3.47 5.69 10.78
N TRP A 167 4.52 6.05 10.03
CA TRP A 167 5.88 6.16 10.56
C TRP A 167 5.99 7.18 11.68
N GLY A 168 5.32 8.33 11.55
CA GLY A 168 5.28 9.34 12.60
C GLY A 168 4.80 8.79 13.94
N MET A 169 3.78 7.92 13.94
CA MET A 169 3.27 7.25 15.14
C MET A 169 4.21 6.15 15.64
N VAL A 170 4.77 5.35 14.73
CA VAL A 170 5.74 4.29 15.09
C VAL A 170 6.95 4.90 15.76
N ARG A 171 7.56 5.93 15.18
CA ARG A 171 8.72 6.65 15.71
C ARG A 171 8.47 7.17 17.12
N GLU A 172 7.31 7.79 17.34
CA GLU A 172 6.95 8.35 18.64
C GLU A 172 6.78 7.29 19.74
N ARG A 173 6.26 6.10 19.39
CA ARG A 173 5.99 5.03 20.37
C ARG A 173 7.15 4.05 20.56
N CYS A 174 7.93 3.85 19.51
CA CYS A 174 9.06 2.91 19.48
C CYS A 174 10.41 3.57 19.77
N ALA A 175 10.46 4.91 19.95
CA ALA A 175 11.69 5.67 20.14
C ALA A 175 12.73 5.36 19.04
N ASP A 176 12.26 5.31 17.79
CA ASP A 176 13.10 5.01 16.64
C ASP A 176 13.90 6.25 16.23
N ASP A 177 15.19 6.08 15.95
CA ASP A 177 16.09 7.19 15.58
C ASP A 177 15.95 7.57 14.10
N GLU A 178 15.45 6.66 13.25
CA GLU A 178 15.29 6.94 11.83
C GLU A 178 14.09 7.87 11.60
N VAL A 179 14.38 9.08 11.12
CA VAL A 179 13.36 10.12 10.89
C VAL A 179 12.44 9.73 9.72
N ASP A 180 13.00 9.05 8.71
CA ASP A 180 12.34 8.75 7.44
C ASP A 180 11.96 7.27 7.32
N GLY A 181 10.65 7.01 7.23
CA GLY A 181 10.11 5.66 7.14
C GLY A 181 10.48 4.93 5.86
N GLU A 182 10.73 5.64 4.76
CA GLU A 182 11.16 5.01 3.51
C GLU A 182 12.60 4.49 3.64
N LYS A 183 13.49 5.24 4.31
CA LYS A 183 14.85 4.76 4.61
C LYS A 183 14.83 3.55 5.53
N ALA A 184 13.95 3.51 6.52
CA ALA A 184 13.79 2.36 7.40
C ALA A 184 13.33 1.12 6.61
N LEU A 185 12.39 1.28 5.69
CA LEU A 185 11.94 0.22 4.78
C LEU A 185 13.06 -0.25 3.85
N ASP A 186 13.85 0.68 3.29
CA ASP A 186 14.97 0.35 2.40
C ASP A 186 16.08 -0.44 3.12
N LYS A 187 16.39 -0.09 4.37
CA LYS A 187 17.29 -0.90 5.21
C LYS A 187 16.75 -2.32 5.39
N TRP A 188 15.47 -2.44 5.77
CA TRP A 188 14.83 -3.75 5.90
C TRP A 188 14.89 -4.57 4.59
N ARG A 189 14.66 -3.95 3.42
CA ARG A 189 14.80 -4.61 2.11
C ARG A 189 16.21 -5.13 1.87
N GLN A 190 17.24 -4.36 2.26
CA GLN A 190 18.63 -4.78 2.12
C GLN A 190 18.93 -5.98 3.02
N ASP A 191 18.47 -5.97 4.27
CA ASP A 191 18.64 -7.07 5.22
C ASP A 191 17.94 -8.36 4.75
N GLN A 192 16.76 -8.25 4.14
CA GLN A 192 16.08 -9.41 3.56
C GLN A 192 16.85 -10.01 2.37
N LYS A 193 17.45 -9.16 1.53
CA LYS A 193 18.27 -9.61 0.39
C LYS A 193 19.53 -10.34 0.86
N THR A 194 20.25 -9.79 1.84
CA THR A 194 21.47 -10.41 2.38
C THR A 194 21.16 -11.76 3.04
N SER A 195 20.08 -11.83 3.82
CA SER A 195 19.60 -13.09 4.43
C SER A 195 19.26 -14.15 3.38
N THR A 196 18.57 -13.75 2.30
CA THR A 196 18.23 -14.67 1.20
C THR A 196 19.49 -15.19 0.49
N THR A 197 20.48 -14.33 0.21
CA THR A 197 21.74 -14.74 -0.43
C THR A 197 22.56 -15.69 0.45
N LEU A 198 22.61 -15.44 1.77
CA LEU A 198 23.31 -16.32 2.70
C LEU A 198 22.62 -17.69 2.86
N GLY A 199 21.28 -17.72 2.85
CA GLY A 199 20.50 -18.96 2.91
C GLY A 199 20.54 -19.81 1.62
N LEU A 200 20.89 -19.20 0.48
CA LEU A 200 21.12 -19.90 -0.80
C LEU A 200 22.55 -20.44 -0.96
N LEU A 201 23.48 -20.01 -0.08
CA LEU A 201 24.89 -20.42 -0.09
C LEU A 201 25.22 -21.46 1.00
N SER A 202 24.24 -21.88 1.81
CA SER A 202 24.33 -22.96 2.82
C SER A 202 23.52 -24.18 2.39
#